data_AF-A0A2W6ALA6-F1
#
_entry.id   AF-A0A2W6ALA6-F1
#
_cell.length_a   1.000
_cell.length_b   1.000
_cell.length_c   1.000
_cell.angle_alpha   90.00
_cell.angle_beta   90.00
_cell.angle_gamma   90.00
#
_symmetry.space_group_name_H-M   'P 1'
#
loop_
_entity.id
_entity.type
_entity.pdbx_description
1 polymer ?
#
loop_
_entity_poly.entity_id
_entity_poly.type
_entity_poly.pdbx_seq_one_letter_code
_entity_poly.pdbx_strand_id
1 'polypeptide(L)'
;MPIILARTSFGAGEEIGTALNRMIAWTQTILIPMAILTFIVGIAFLMIGGTAGYLQRGKTLMVAAVIGVILGFLAGPIVNLAVTFVR
;
A
#
# COMPACT_ATOMS: atom_id res chain seq x y z
N MET A 1 -39.01 17.38 7.88
CA MET A 1 -38.16 16.21 8.20
C MET A 1 -36.70 16.35 7.72
N PRO A 2 -35.94 17.40 8.08
CA PRO A 2 -34.52 17.52 7.68
C PRO A 2 -33.54 16.77 8.61
N ILE A 3 -33.90 16.54 9.87
CA ILE A 3 -33.01 15.96 10.89
C ILE A 3 -32.67 14.49 10.62
N ILE A 4 -33.60 13.73 10.04
CA ILE A 4 -33.40 12.30 9.70
C ILE A 4 -32.43 12.16 8.52
N LEU A 5 -32.59 12.99 7.48
CA LEU A 5 -31.70 13.03 6.31
C LEU A 5 -30.27 13.46 6.67
N ALA A 6 -30.13 14.46 7.55
CA ALA A 6 -28.83 14.86 8.08
C ALA A 6 -28.18 13.71 8.88
N ARG A 7 -28.94 13.01 9.72
CA ARG A 7 -28.41 11.86 10.50
C ARG A 7 -27.93 10.72 9.61
N THR A 8 -28.62 10.45 8.49
CA THR A 8 -28.19 9.44 7.52
C THR A 8 -26.95 9.86 6.73
N SER A 9 -26.81 11.15 6.37
CA SER A 9 -25.60 11.63 5.68
C SER A 9 -24.37 11.66 6.59
N PHE A 10 -24.55 11.98 7.88
CA PHE A 10 -23.47 11.90 8.88
C PHE A 10 -23.06 10.45 9.14
N GLY A 11 -24.01 9.52 9.28
CA GLY A 11 -23.71 8.08 9.45
C GLY A 11 -23.00 7.46 8.24
N ALA A 12 -23.43 7.80 7.02
CA ALA A 12 -22.76 7.33 5.79
C ALA A 12 -21.32 7.85 5.66
N GLY A 13 -21.04 9.09 6.10
CA GLY A 13 -19.68 9.64 6.11
C GLY A 13 -18.73 8.93 7.10
N GLU A 14 -19.27 8.43 8.22
CA GLU A 14 -18.53 7.68 9.23
C GLU A 14 -18.23 6.24 8.79
N GLU A 15 -19.18 5.61 8.10
CA GLU A 15 -19.00 4.30 7.46
C GLU A 15 -17.97 4.36 6.31
N ILE A 16 -17.99 5.41 5.48
CA ILE A 16 -17.01 5.62 4.40
C ILE A 16 -15.60 5.83 4.99
N GLY A 17 -15.46 6.64 6.04
CA GLY A 17 -14.19 6.83 6.72
C GLY A 17 -13.63 5.53 7.32
N THR A 18 -14.50 4.70 7.90
CA THR A 18 -14.13 3.40 8.45
C THR A 18 -13.71 2.41 7.36
N ALA A 19 -14.43 2.37 6.23
CA ALA A 19 -14.08 1.54 5.09
C ALA A 19 -12.73 1.93 4.49
N LEU A 20 -12.46 3.23 4.32
CA LEU A 20 -11.19 3.74 3.81
C LEU A 20 -10.03 3.43 4.75
N ASN A 21 -10.19 3.60 6.06
CA ASN A 21 -9.17 3.21 7.04
C ASN A 21 -8.86 1.71 6.99
N ARG A 22 -9.88 0.86 6.83
CA ARG A 22 -9.69 -0.58 6.63
C ARG A 22 -8.97 -0.90 5.32
N MET A 23 -9.28 -0.18 4.24
CA MET A 23 -8.59 -0.34 2.96
C MET A 23 -7.11 0.07 3.07
N ILE A 24 -6.80 1.21 3.68
CA ILE A 24 -5.41 1.65 3.92
C ILE A 24 -4.67 0.58 4.73
N ALA A 25 -5.26 0.10 5.83
CA ALA A 25 -4.66 -0.91 6.68
C ALA A 25 -4.43 -2.22 5.92
N TRP A 26 -5.39 -2.66 5.10
CA TRP A 26 -5.25 -3.86 4.26
C TRP A 26 -4.13 -3.70 3.23
N THR A 27 -4.08 -2.57 2.53
CA THR A 27 -3.04 -2.22 1.56
C THR A 27 -1.65 -2.22 2.21
N GLN A 28 -1.51 -1.63 3.40
CA GLN A 28 -0.26 -1.67 4.18
C GLN A 28 0.11 -3.08 4.61
N THR A 29 -0.86 -3.85 5.09
CA THR A 29 -0.66 -5.22 5.61
C THR A 29 -0.25 -6.19 4.49
N ILE A 30 -0.60 -5.92 3.23
CA ILE A 30 -0.23 -6.79 2.09
C ILE A 30 1.04 -6.29 1.39
N LEU A 31 1.13 -5.00 1.09
CA LEU A 31 2.26 -4.47 0.32
C LEU A 31 3.59 -4.61 1.06
N ILE A 32 3.60 -4.36 2.37
CA ILE A 32 4.86 -4.39 3.14
C ILE A 32 5.43 -5.82 3.19
N PRO A 33 4.67 -6.87 3.56
CA PRO A 33 5.18 -8.24 3.52
C PRO A 33 5.54 -8.72 2.11
N MET A 34 4.74 -8.38 1.09
CA MET A 34 5.05 -8.75 -0.30
C MET A 34 6.34 -8.09 -0.79
N ALA A 35 6.59 -6.85 -0.39
CA ALA A 35 7.84 -6.17 -0.70
C ALA A 35 9.02 -6.84 0.01
N ILE A 36 8.89 -7.21 1.29
CA ILE A 36 9.93 -7.95 2.01
C ILE A 36 10.24 -9.29 1.34
N LEU A 37 9.21 -10.06 0.96
CA LEU A 37 9.40 -11.32 0.24
C LEU A 37 10.11 -11.11 -1.10
N THR A 38 9.70 -10.09 -1.85
CA THR A 38 10.35 -9.73 -3.13
C THR A 38 11.83 -9.35 -2.92
N PHE A 39 12.15 -8.67 -1.81
CA PHE A 39 13.52 -8.33 -1.45
C PHE A 39 14.35 -9.58 -1.15
N ILE A 40 13.82 -10.53 -0.37
CA ILE A 40 14.46 -11.80 -0.05
C ILE A 40 14.72 -12.61 -1.33
N VAL A 41 13.75 -12.67 -2.25
CA VAL A 41 13.94 -13.29 -3.56
C VAL A 41 15.04 -12.59 -4.35
N GLY A 42 15.09 -11.26 -4.33
CA GLY A 42 16.17 -10.47 -4.94
C GLY A 42 17.56 -10.85 -4.40
N ILE A 43 17.69 -10.99 -3.08
CA ILE A 43 18.92 -11.47 -2.43
C ILE A 43 19.27 -12.88 -2.91
N ALA A 44 18.30 -13.78 -2.97
CA ALA A 44 18.52 -15.15 -3.43
C ALA A 44 19.07 -15.18 -4.87
N PHE A 45 18.55 -14.33 -5.76
CA PHE A 45 19.10 -14.15 -7.11
C PHE A 45 20.57 -13.69 -7.10
N LEU A 46 20.95 -12.79 -6.18
CA LEU A 46 22.34 -12.33 -6.04
C LEU A 46 23.28 -13.42 -5.50
N MET A 47 22.81 -14.25 -4.57
CA MET A 47 23.63 -15.27 -3.92
C MET A 47 23.79 -16.55 -4.75
N ILE A 48 22.75 -16.93 -5.50
CA ILE A 48 22.72 -18.20 -6.25
C ILE A 48 23.33 -18.04 -7.65
N GLY A 49 23.27 -16.84 -8.22
CA GLY A 49 23.66 -16.60 -9.61
C GLY A 49 25.05 -16.00 -9.78
N GLY A 50 25.99 -16.78 -10.32
CA GLY A 50 27.36 -16.30 -10.64
C GLY A 50 27.48 -15.48 -11.93
N THR A 51 26.38 -15.14 -12.60
CA THR A 51 26.42 -14.39 -13.88
C THR A 51 25.85 -12.98 -13.73
N ALA A 52 26.29 -12.07 -14.60
CA ALA A 52 25.85 -10.68 -14.62
C ALA A 52 24.31 -10.52 -14.73
N GLY A 53 23.63 -11.48 -15.38
CA GLY A 53 22.17 -11.47 -15.52
C GLY A 53 21.43 -11.68 -14.19
N TYR A 54 21.94 -12.54 -13.31
CA TYR A 54 21.36 -12.74 -11.98
C TYR A 54 21.60 -11.52 -11.07
N LEU A 55 22.77 -10.90 -11.18
CA LEU A 55 23.10 -9.66 -10.48
C LEU A 55 22.11 -8.52 -10.84
N GLN A 56 21.81 -8.36 -12.13
CA GLN A 56 20.90 -7.30 -12.58
C GLN A 56 19.45 -7.58 -12.15
N ARG A 57 18.97 -8.83 -12.27
CA ARG A 57 17.63 -9.22 -11.83
C ARG A 57 17.45 -9.08 -10.32
N GLY A 58 18.43 -9.51 -9.52
CA GLY A 58 18.41 -9.36 -8.07
C GLY A 58 18.32 -7.90 -7.64
N LYS A 59 19.14 -7.02 -8.24
CA LYS A 59 19.06 -5.57 -8.00
C LYS A 59 17.70 -5.00 -8.37
N THR A 60 17.16 -5.33 -9.54
CA THR A 60 15.84 -4.85 -9.97
C THR A 60 14.73 -5.27 -9.00
N LEU A 61 14.76 -6.53 -8.53
CA LEU A 61 13.80 -7.02 -7.54
C LEU A 61 13.93 -6.30 -6.19
N MET A 62 15.15 -6.03 -5.74
CA MET A 62 15.39 -5.27 -4.50
C MET A 62 14.90 -3.82 -4.63
N VAL A 63 15.14 -3.16 -5.76
CA VAL A 63 14.63 -1.80 -6.02
C VAL A 63 13.10 -1.79 -6.06
N ALA A 64 12.49 -2.75 -6.76
CA ALA A 64 11.03 -2.89 -6.82
C ALA A 64 10.42 -3.11 -5.42
N ALA A 65 11.08 -3.92 -4.59
CA ALA A 65 10.68 -4.12 -3.20
C ALA A 65 10.73 -2.82 -2.39
N VAL A 66 11.81 -2.03 -2.49
CA VAL A 66 11.90 -0.74 -1.80
C VAL A 66 10.78 0.20 -2.23
N ILE A 67 10.48 0.28 -3.52
CA ILE A 67 9.35 1.06 -4.04
C ILE A 67 8.02 0.56 -3.45
N GLY A 68 7.82 -0.76 -3.39
CA GLY A 68 6.63 -1.37 -2.78
C GLY A 68 6.44 -0.99 -1.31
N VAL A 69 7.52 -0.97 -0.52
CA VAL A 69 7.49 -0.51 0.88
C VAL A 69 7.10 0.96 0.96
N ILE A 70 7.72 1.83 0.14
CA ILE A 70 7.41 3.26 0.10
C ILE A 70 5.94 3.49 -0.24
N LEU A 71 5.41 2.81 -1.26
CA LEU A 71 3.99 2.89 -1.63
C LEU A 71 3.07 2.40 -0.52
N GLY A 72 3.44 1.32 0.19
CA GLY A 72 2.72 0.86 1.36
C GLY A 72 2.61 1.94 2.45
N PHE A 73 3.72 2.60 2.80
CA PHE A 73 3.70 3.70 3.76
C PHE A 73 2.90 4.91 3.26
N LEU A 74 3.03 5.25 1.98
CA LEU A 74 2.32 6.38 1.37
C LEU A 74 0.82 6.13 1.15
N ALA A 75 0.34 4.89 1.23
CA ALA A 75 -1.08 4.57 1.04
C ALA A 75 -2.00 5.39 1.97
N GLY A 76 -1.62 5.58 3.23
CA GLY A 76 -2.38 6.39 4.18
C GLY A 76 -2.48 7.87 3.78
N PRO A 77 -1.34 8.57 3.63
CA PRO A 77 -1.32 9.96 3.15
C PRO A 77 -2.04 10.15 1.80
N ILE A 78 -1.84 9.26 0.84
CA ILE A 78 -2.47 9.35 -0.50
C ILE A 78 -4.00 9.26 -0.39
N VAL A 79 -4.51 8.29 0.38
CA VAL A 79 -5.96 8.14 0.57
C VAL A 79 -6.52 9.34 1.33
N ASN A 80 -5.80 9.88 2.32
CA ASN A 80 -6.24 11.06 3.07
C ASN A 80 -6.32 12.32 2.19
N LEU A 81 -5.35 12.50 1.27
CA LEU A 81 -5.40 13.54 0.25
C LEU A 81 -6.59 13.34 -0.69
N ALA A 82 -6.84 12.11 -1.16
CA ALA A 82 -7.97 11.79 -2.02
C ALA A 82 -9.32 12.09 -1.35
N VAL A 83 -9.47 11.77 -0.06
CA VAL A 83 -10.68 12.09 0.73
C VAL A 83 -10.92 13.59 0.80
N THR A 84 -9.85 14.40 0.87
CA THR A 84 -9.97 15.87 0.89
C THR A 84 -10.59 16.43 -0.39
N PHE A 85 -10.46 15.74 -1.54
CA PHE A 85 -11.10 16.14 -2.79
C PHE A 85 -12.55 15.64 -2.94
N VAL A 86 -12.96 14.66 -2.13
CA VAL A 86 -14.29 14.05 -2.18
C VAL A 86 -15.28 14.69 -1.19
N ARG A 87 -14.78 15.32 -0.12
CA ARG A 87 -15.56 16.14 0.82
C ARG A 87 -15.75 17.56 0.29
#